data_AF-A0A378Y1Z4-F1
#
_entry.id   AF-A0A378Y1Z4-F1
#
_cell.length_a   1.000
_cell.length_b   1.000
_cell.length_c   1.000
_cell.angle_alpha   90.00
_cell.angle_beta   90.00
_cell.angle_gamma   90.00
#
_symmetry.space_group_name_H-M   'P 1'
#
loop_
_entity.id
_entity.type
_entity.pdbx_description
1 polymer ?
#
loop_
_entity_poly.entity_id
_entity_poly.type
_entity_poly.pdbx_seq_one_letter_code
_entity_poly.pdbx_strand_id
1 'polypeptide(L)'
;MDKYEIKHFREKEEIYLPKELSNHDKEIILLNYIDSDVPNLNYLRLIKNIQSNKDKIEVSPRTLLKAKRKAEEQEERFFEKSSGMEMETTVIFSKHAEKEVFLDNEGVKTTATYSSKWIEDNLDQATLLNNFIYMFEFVDRQMRCAFVNKESEMGAFERFAFMSAQTGYTKGVAFDHKNIFALLQMNGYYNQLFSNGIRLEEVIEWFFVEYLFEEFNAFGFKVAMPSANSTFLEKCTAVMPALESTLKQFILYVEERQIDFELLEIRSEHLVYKNIPSLIDKKYVYGIGEEFKQVTFLLFSDQSGLGYVGENRKTYNDFFDLLRNEQLKMNDFLSFDMPRVQWLIDQDYLKVDSGGFLVFSDNLLVAILYDLYKNDVVAYWNCPPEAREKLDQLAARNVIEFENTLFSRPEYHYINYLLNKSQFNNGLDLRNKYSHMQPFSEDEEKTHAHNYYVFLTLFIVTVIKINDEFCSELSSESINFT
;
A
#
# COMPACT_ATOMS: atom_id res chain seq x y z
N MET A 1 7.79 -26.91 4.71
CA MET A 1 7.77 -25.44 4.60
C MET A 1 8.44 -24.98 3.31
N ASP A 2 9.75 -25.23 3.13
CA ASP A 2 10.51 -24.88 1.92
C ASP A 2 9.87 -25.17 0.56
N LYS A 3 9.19 -26.32 0.42
CA LYS A 3 8.54 -26.72 -0.83
C LYS A 3 7.21 -25.99 -1.10
N TYR A 4 6.49 -25.61 -0.06
CA TYR A 4 5.06 -25.25 -0.17
C TYR A 4 4.73 -23.82 0.27
N GLU A 5 5.50 -23.24 1.19
CA GLU A 5 5.11 -22.03 1.92
C GLU A 5 6.13 -20.89 1.83
N ILE A 6 7.44 -21.17 1.70
CA ILE A 6 8.48 -20.13 1.73
C ILE A 6 8.63 -19.45 0.37
N LYS A 7 8.68 -18.12 0.35
CA LYS A 7 9.08 -17.32 -0.82
C LYS A 7 10.60 -17.41 -1.02
N HIS A 8 11.03 -17.81 -2.21
CA HIS A 8 12.46 -17.89 -2.58
C HIS A 8 12.82 -16.74 -3.52
N PHE A 9 13.98 -16.12 -3.30
CA PHE A 9 14.50 -15.02 -4.14
C PHE A 9 15.39 -15.48 -5.29
N ARG A 10 15.70 -16.78 -5.35
CA ARG A 10 16.49 -17.41 -6.41
C ARG A 10 15.77 -18.67 -6.89
N GLU A 11 16.02 -19.04 -8.14
CA GLU A 11 15.60 -20.34 -8.66
C GLU A 11 16.16 -21.44 -7.75
N LYS A 12 15.29 -22.39 -7.38
CA LYS A 12 15.61 -23.47 -6.47
C LYS A 12 15.60 -24.79 -7.22
N GLU A 13 16.52 -25.67 -6.83
CA GLU A 13 16.42 -27.09 -7.17
C GLU A 13 15.09 -27.67 -6.68
N GLU A 14 14.50 -28.52 -7.51
CA GLU A 14 13.19 -29.11 -7.23
C GLU A 14 13.26 -30.03 -5.99
N ILE A 15 12.44 -29.73 -4.98
CA ILE A 15 12.35 -30.59 -3.79
C ILE A 15 11.34 -31.72 -4.06
N TYR A 16 11.81 -32.95 -4.04
CA TYR A 16 10.96 -34.14 -4.06
C TYR A 16 10.67 -34.63 -2.65
N LEU A 17 9.39 -34.83 -2.33
CA LEU A 17 8.96 -35.44 -1.07
C LEU A 17 8.56 -36.90 -1.34
N PRO A 18 8.74 -37.81 -0.38
CA PRO A 18 8.26 -39.20 -0.49
C PRO A 18 6.76 -39.24 -0.82
N LYS A 19 6.35 -40.09 -1.77
CA LYS A 19 4.95 -40.21 -2.19
C LYS A 19 4.07 -40.82 -1.10
N GLU A 20 4.70 -41.55 -0.19
CA GLU A 20 4.09 -42.20 0.96
C GLU A 20 3.76 -41.21 2.08
N LEU A 21 4.26 -39.98 2.02
CA LEU A 21 4.04 -38.96 3.04
C LEU A 21 2.59 -38.44 2.97
N SER A 22 1.73 -38.95 3.85
CA SER A 22 0.32 -38.56 3.92
C SER A 22 0.15 -37.15 4.51
N ASN A 23 -1.03 -36.55 4.34
CA ASN A 23 -1.36 -35.28 4.98
C ASN A 23 -1.33 -35.37 6.51
N HIS A 24 -1.70 -36.52 7.07
CA HIS A 24 -1.59 -36.78 8.51
C HIS A 24 -0.13 -36.77 8.97
N ASP A 25 0.77 -37.41 8.22
CA ASP A 25 2.20 -37.42 8.54
C ASP A 25 2.80 -36.01 8.48
N LYS A 26 2.41 -35.21 7.47
CA LYS A 26 2.83 -33.80 7.37
C LYS A 26 2.38 -32.99 8.58
N GLU A 27 1.13 -33.14 9.03
CA GLU A 27 0.62 -32.42 10.21
C GLU A 27 1.35 -32.87 11.49
N ILE A 28 1.61 -34.17 11.66
CA ILE A 28 2.41 -34.68 12.80
C ILE A 28 3.82 -34.09 12.80
N ILE A 29 4.49 -34.01 11.65
CA ILE A 29 5.81 -33.40 11.54
C ILE A 29 5.77 -31.94 12.00
N LEU A 30 4.75 -31.18 11.60
CA LEU A 30 4.56 -29.80 12.06
C LEU A 30 4.30 -29.71 13.56
N LEU A 31 3.46 -30.58 14.12
CA LEU A 31 3.19 -30.63 15.55
C LEU A 31 4.45 -30.93 16.37
N ASN A 32 5.21 -31.95 15.96
CA ASN A 32 6.49 -32.30 16.60
C ASN A 32 7.50 -31.14 16.54
N TYR A 33 7.50 -30.38 15.44
CA TYR A 33 8.33 -29.18 15.32
C TYR A 33 7.88 -28.09 16.30
N ILE A 34 6.58 -27.78 16.37
CA ILE A 34 6.02 -26.79 17.30
C ILE A 34 6.32 -27.17 18.75
N ASP A 35 6.28 -28.47 19.07
CA ASP A 35 6.54 -29.03 20.41
C ASP A 35 8.03 -29.18 20.75
N SER A 36 8.93 -28.91 19.81
CA SER A 36 10.37 -28.95 20.11
C SER A 36 10.76 -27.91 21.17
N ASP A 37 11.91 -28.11 21.79
CA ASP A 37 12.37 -27.23 22.88
C ASP A 37 12.62 -25.79 22.41
N VAL A 38 13.19 -25.65 21.20
CA VAL A 38 13.61 -24.37 20.62
C VAL A 38 13.22 -24.28 19.14
N PRO A 39 11.90 -24.25 18.81
CA PRO A 39 11.47 -24.01 17.45
C PRO A 39 11.91 -22.61 17.01
N ASN A 40 12.21 -22.43 15.73
CA ASN A 40 12.58 -21.14 15.19
C ASN A 40 11.30 -20.30 14.97
N LEU A 41 11.30 -19.10 15.54
CA LEU A 41 10.16 -18.18 15.52
C LEU A 41 9.64 -17.88 14.10
N ASN A 42 10.53 -17.76 13.12
CA ASN A 42 10.13 -17.48 11.74
C ASN A 42 9.31 -18.63 11.15
N TYR A 43 9.64 -19.89 11.45
CA TYR A 43 8.84 -21.03 10.99
C TYR A 43 7.51 -21.11 11.74
N LEU A 44 7.47 -20.82 13.04
CA LEU A 44 6.20 -20.73 13.78
C LEU A 44 5.27 -19.67 13.17
N ARG A 45 5.83 -18.50 12.80
CA ARG A 45 5.10 -17.41 12.13
C ARG A 45 4.57 -17.80 10.75
N LEU A 46 5.27 -18.67 10.01
CA LEU A 46 4.74 -19.25 8.78
C LEU A 46 3.63 -20.27 9.08
N ILE A 47 3.88 -21.20 10.01
CA ILE A 47 2.94 -22.29 10.32
C ILE A 47 1.59 -21.75 10.76
N LYS A 48 1.56 -20.71 11.61
CA LYS A 48 0.30 -20.11 12.08
C LYS A 48 -0.57 -19.51 10.97
N ASN A 49 0.01 -19.23 9.80
CA ASN A 49 -0.66 -18.60 8.66
C ASN A 49 -0.85 -19.55 7.47
N ILE A 50 -0.57 -20.85 7.59
CA ILE A 50 -0.77 -21.81 6.50
C ILE A 50 -2.24 -21.83 6.10
N GLN A 51 -2.51 -21.66 4.80
CA GLN A 51 -3.83 -21.92 4.22
C GLN A 51 -3.95 -23.42 3.96
N SER A 52 -4.78 -24.09 4.77
CA SER A 52 -4.98 -25.54 4.67
C SER A 52 -5.46 -25.94 3.27
N ASN A 53 -4.70 -26.83 2.62
CA ASN A 53 -4.96 -27.27 1.26
C ASN A 53 -4.59 -28.75 1.09
N LYS A 54 -5.54 -29.55 0.59
CA LYS A 54 -5.39 -31.01 0.43
C LYS A 54 -4.24 -31.41 -0.48
N ASP A 55 -3.93 -30.61 -1.50
CA ASP A 55 -2.91 -30.88 -2.51
C ASP A 55 -1.51 -30.43 -2.05
N LYS A 56 -1.43 -29.59 -1.00
CA LYS A 56 -0.17 -29.09 -0.43
C LYS A 56 0.01 -29.60 1.01
N ILE A 57 -0.41 -28.81 1.98
CA ILE A 57 -0.36 -29.10 3.41
C ILE A 57 -1.75 -28.88 3.98
N GLU A 58 -2.33 -29.95 4.54
CA GLU A 58 -3.60 -29.89 5.27
C GLU A 58 -3.28 -29.77 6.77
N VAL A 59 -3.75 -28.70 7.40
CA VAL A 59 -3.45 -28.37 8.80
C VAL A 59 -4.76 -28.07 9.53
N SER A 60 -4.95 -28.65 10.71
CA SER A 60 -6.12 -28.38 11.53
C SER A 60 -6.04 -27.00 12.23
N PRO A 61 -7.18 -26.36 12.54
CA PRO A 61 -7.20 -25.12 13.32
C PRO A 61 -6.49 -25.25 14.69
N ARG A 62 -6.51 -26.45 15.28
CA ARG A 62 -5.83 -26.74 16.56
C ARG A 62 -4.31 -26.61 16.42
N THR A 63 -3.74 -27.12 15.33
CA THR A 63 -2.30 -27.01 15.03
C THR A 63 -1.90 -25.56 14.79
N LEU A 64 -2.70 -24.79 14.04
CA LEU A 64 -2.47 -23.36 13.82
C LEU A 64 -2.49 -22.56 15.13
N LEU A 65 -3.48 -22.81 16.00
CA LEU A 65 -3.58 -22.16 17.32
C LEU A 65 -2.37 -22.50 18.21
N LYS A 66 -1.89 -23.74 18.15
CA LYS A 66 -0.71 -24.17 18.90
C LYS A 66 0.55 -23.44 18.43
N ALA A 67 0.75 -23.33 17.12
CA ALA A 67 1.85 -22.55 16.54
C ALA A 67 1.77 -21.06 16.93
N LYS A 68 0.56 -20.48 16.90
CA LYS A 68 0.32 -19.08 17.34
C LYS A 68 0.75 -18.86 18.78
N ARG A 69 0.25 -19.66 19.72
CA ARG A 69 0.58 -19.56 21.15
C ARG A 69 2.08 -19.77 21.42
N LYS A 70 2.70 -20.71 20.70
CA LYS A 70 4.15 -20.97 20.82
C LYS A 70 4.99 -19.80 20.32
N ALA A 71 4.57 -19.15 19.22
CA ALA A 71 5.23 -17.95 18.71
C ALA A 71 5.11 -16.79 19.69
N GLU A 72 3.93 -16.56 20.26
CA GLU A 72 3.68 -15.52 21.28
C GLU A 72 4.55 -15.75 22.53
N GLU A 73 4.61 -16.99 23.05
CA GLU A 73 5.49 -17.37 24.18
C GLU A 73 6.97 -17.07 23.89
N GLN A 74 7.44 -17.35 22.67
CA GLN A 74 8.82 -17.05 22.30
C GLN A 74 9.08 -15.55 22.14
N GLU A 75 8.16 -14.82 21.49
CA GLU A 75 8.25 -13.37 21.32
C GLU A 75 8.36 -12.68 22.68
N GLU A 76 7.49 -13.00 23.64
CA GLU A 76 7.56 -12.45 24.99
C GLU A 76 8.93 -12.68 25.64
N ARG A 77 9.48 -13.90 25.57
CA ARG A 77 10.82 -14.22 26.09
C ARG A 77 11.95 -13.46 25.39
N PHE A 78 11.85 -13.24 24.09
CA PHE A 78 12.85 -12.47 23.34
C PHE A 78 12.85 -10.99 23.75
N PHE A 79 11.66 -10.43 24.00
CA PHE A 79 11.50 -9.00 24.31
C PHE A 79 11.61 -8.64 25.80
N GLU A 80 11.54 -9.62 26.72
CA GLU A 80 11.81 -9.41 28.17
C GLU A 80 13.15 -8.70 28.43
N LYS A 81 14.14 -8.85 27.54
CA LYS A 81 15.49 -8.24 27.68
C LYS A 81 15.68 -6.91 26.94
N SER A 82 14.61 -6.29 26.42
CA SER A 82 14.65 -4.95 25.80
C SER A 82 15.77 -4.78 24.74
N SER A 83 16.01 -5.79 23.90
CA SER A 83 17.06 -5.77 22.87
C SER A 83 16.60 -5.27 21.50
N GLY A 84 15.35 -4.78 21.40
CA GLY A 84 14.76 -4.26 20.16
C GLY A 84 15.08 -2.78 19.90
N MET A 85 14.81 -2.33 18.68
CA MET A 85 14.83 -0.91 18.32
C MET A 85 13.46 -0.31 18.62
N GLU A 86 13.39 0.62 19.57
CA GLU A 86 12.16 1.32 19.91
C GLU A 86 11.90 2.45 18.89
N MET A 87 10.72 2.46 18.30
CA MET A 87 10.25 3.53 17.43
C MET A 87 9.08 4.22 18.11
N GLU A 88 9.17 5.54 18.28
CA GLU A 88 8.15 6.34 18.93
C GLU A 88 7.42 7.18 17.89
N THR A 89 6.10 7.15 17.91
CA THR A 89 5.28 7.96 17.00
C THR A 89 4.21 8.67 17.81
N THR A 90 4.19 9.99 17.73
CA THR A 90 3.32 10.85 18.53
C THR A 90 2.55 11.80 17.63
N VAL A 91 1.23 11.86 17.80
CA VAL A 91 0.35 12.80 17.13
C VAL A 91 -0.31 13.70 18.17
N ILE A 92 -0.19 15.00 17.99
CA ILE A 92 -0.66 16.03 18.92
C ILE A 92 -1.57 16.99 18.17
N PHE A 93 -2.76 17.25 18.71
CA PHE A 93 -3.63 18.34 18.28
C PHE A 93 -3.52 19.45 19.33
N SER A 94 -2.99 20.61 18.93
CA SER A 94 -2.64 21.70 19.84
C SER A 94 -3.25 23.03 19.41
N LYS A 95 -3.82 23.75 20.38
CA LYS A 95 -4.28 25.15 20.19
C LYS A 95 -3.14 26.15 20.10
N HIS A 96 -1.93 25.75 20.51
CA HIS A 96 -0.75 26.61 20.56
C HIS A 96 0.20 26.41 19.37
N ALA A 97 -0.18 25.59 18.39
CA ALA A 97 0.62 25.41 17.18
C ALA A 97 0.64 26.71 16.36
N GLU A 98 1.85 27.20 16.03
CA GLU A 98 2.04 28.40 15.20
C GLU A 98 1.77 28.14 13.72
N LYS A 99 1.92 26.88 13.28
CA LYS A 99 1.68 26.40 11.92
C LYS A 99 0.55 25.38 11.91
N GLU A 100 -0.09 25.21 10.76
CA GLU A 100 -1.13 24.19 10.53
C GLU A 100 -0.59 22.78 10.83
N VAL A 101 0.63 22.50 10.34
CA VAL A 101 1.35 21.25 10.55
C VAL A 101 2.79 21.54 10.96
N PHE A 102 3.27 20.80 11.96
CA PHE A 102 4.67 20.78 12.36
C PHE A 102 5.11 19.32 12.55
N LEU A 103 6.10 18.90 11.78
CA LEU A 103 6.72 17.57 11.87
C LEU A 103 8.11 17.70 12.45
N ASP A 104 8.37 16.92 13.49
CA ASP A 104 9.67 16.80 14.15
C ASP A 104 10.13 15.35 14.12
N ASN A 105 11.32 15.13 13.57
CA ASN A 105 11.91 13.81 13.37
C ASN A 105 13.26 13.76 14.07
N GLU A 106 13.29 13.15 15.25
CA GLU A 106 14.50 12.96 16.05
C GLU A 106 14.93 11.49 16.01
N GLY A 107 15.69 11.13 14.97
CA GLY A 107 16.16 9.76 14.75
C GLY A 107 15.02 8.80 14.46
N VAL A 108 14.65 8.00 15.46
CA VAL A 108 13.57 6.99 15.39
C VAL A 108 12.24 7.48 15.98
N LYS A 109 12.22 8.72 16.46
CA LYS A 109 11.05 9.37 17.02
C LYS A 109 10.45 10.33 16.00
N THR A 110 9.14 10.21 15.79
CA THR A 110 8.38 11.07 14.89
C THR A 110 7.24 11.71 15.67
N THR A 111 7.28 13.04 15.79
CA THR A 111 6.23 13.83 16.42
C THR A 111 5.56 14.72 15.39
N ALA A 112 4.25 14.58 15.23
CA ALA A 112 3.45 15.44 14.40
C ALA A 112 2.50 16.27 15.25
N THR A 113 2.58 17.58 15.12
CA THR A 113 1.69 18.53 15.79
C THR A 113 0.80 19.21 14.76
N TYR A 114 -0.51 19.13 14.97
CA TYR A 114 -1.55 19.73 14.14
C TYR A 114 -2.24 20.86 14.88
N SER A 115 -2.55 21.94 14.18
CA SER A 115 -3.25 23.08 14.77
C SER A 115 -4.72 22.78 15.00
N SER A 116 -5.12 22.63 16.27
CA SER A 116 -6.56 22.57 16.63
C SER A 116 -7.27 23.86 16.25
N LYS A 117 -6.57 25.01 16.29
CA LYS A 117 -7.13 26.30 15.90
C LYS A 117 -7.51 26.32 14.41
N TRP A 118 -6.64 25.81 13.54
CA TRP A 118 -6.94 25.70 12.11
C TRP A 118 -8.24 24.90 11.87
N ILE A 119 -8.40 23.79 12.59
CA ILE A 119 -9.60 22.94 12.46
C ILE A 119 -10.84 23.66 13.03
N GLU A 120 -10.72 24.32 14.18
CA GLU A 120 -11.80 25.10 14.80
C GLU A 120 -12.27 26.27 13.91
N ASP A 121 -11.35 26.90 13.17
CA ASP A 121 -11.63 28.01 12.27
C ASP A 121 -12.19 27.55 10.91
N ASN A 122 -12.06 26.27 10.54
CA ASN A 122 -12.47 25.71 9.24
C ASN A 122 -13.29 24.42 9.40
N LEU A 123 -14.57 24.57 9.74
CA LEU A 123 -15.49 23.47 10.04
C LEU A 123 -16.37 23.02 8.85
N ASP A 124 -16.18 23.58 7.66
CA ASP A 124 -16.91 23.14 6.48
C ASP A 124 -16.46 21.74 6.03
N GLN A 125 -17.40 20.91 5.60
CA GLN A 125 -17.18 19.48 5.36
C GLN A 125 -16.11 19.22 4.29
N ALA A 126 -16.03 20.06 3.25
CA ALA A 126 -15.01 19.94 2.21
C ALA A 126 -13.60 20.16 2.78
N THR A 127 -13.40 21.23 3.56
CA THR A 127 -12.10 21.49 4.23
C THR A 127 -11.74 20.38 5.21
N LEU A 128 -12.73 19.85 5.94
CA LEU A 128 -12.48 18.74 6.87
C LEU A 128 -11.99 17.46 6.17
N LEU A 129 -12.50 17.15 4.97
CA LEU A 129 -12.00 16.06 4.15
C LEU A 129 -10.63 16.40 3.53
N ASN A 130 -10.43 17.63 3.07
CA ASN A 130 -9.17 18.10 2.51
C ASN A 130 -8.00 18.03 3.51
N ASN A 131 -8.25 18.12 4.82
CA ASN A 131 -7.22 17.93 5.83
C ASN A 131 -6.55 16.54 5.73
N PHE A 132 -7.26 15.49 5.29
CA PHE A 132 -6.63 14.18 5.04
C PHE A 132 -5.60 14.20 3.91
N ILE A 133 -5.78 15.09 2.93
CA ILE A 133 -4.86 15.27 1.81
C ILE A 133 -3.72 16.20 2.23
N TYR A 134 -4.03 17.41 2.70
CA TYR A 134 -3.05 18.47 2.86
C TYR A 134 -2.40 18.54 4.24
N MET A 135 -3.09 18.16 5.31
CA MET A 135 -2.49 18.14 6.65
C MET A 135 -1.84 16.78 6.94
N PHE A 136 -2.52 15.69 6.59
CA PHE A 136 -2.10 14.34 6.99
C PHE A 136 -1.37 13.57 5.89
N GLU A 137 -1.42 14.03 4.64
CA GLU A 137 -0.78 13.41 3.49
C GLU A 137 -1.15 11.91 3.33
N PHE A 138 -2.44 11.58 3.52
CA PHE A 138 -2.94 10.20 3.29
C PHE A 138 -2.75 9.74 1.85
N VAL A 139 -2.67 10.69 0.93
CA VAL A 139 -2.30 10.50 -0.46
C VAL A 139 -1.16 11.44 -0.83
N ASP A 140 -0.35 11.04 -1.81
CA ASP A 140 0.67 11.91 -2.38
C ASP A 140 0.10 12.83 -3.48
N ARG A 141 0.99 13.59 -4.13
CA ARG A 141 0.63 14.54 -5.19
C ARG A 141 -0.02 13.91 -6.42
N GLN A 142 0.09 12.59 -6.60
CA GLN A 142 -0.57 11.83 -7.66
C GLN A 142 -1.84 11.12 -7.17
N MET A 143 -2.33 11.46 -5.97
CA MET A 143 -3.47 10.83 -5.31
C MET A 143 -3.26 9.33 -5.06
N ARG A 144 -2.00 8.88 -4.90
CA ARG A 144 -1.67 7.50 -4.52
C ARG A 144 -1.67 7.38 -3.00
N CYS A 145 -2.30 6.35 -2.46
CA CYS A 145 -2.31 6.07 -1.02
C CYS A 145 -0.88 5.98 -0.44
N ALA A 146 -0.58 6.80 0.57
CA ALA A 146 0.77 6.97 1.08
C ALA A 146 1.28 5.77 1.91
N PHE A 147 0.37 5.03 2.53
CA PHE A 147 0.67 3.99 3.53
C PHE A 147 0.56 2.55 2.99
N VAL A 148 0.57 2.37 1.67
CA VAL A 148 0.85 1.07 1.05
C VAL A 148 2.32 0.67 1.24
N ASN A 149 2.63 -0.63 1.15
CA ASN A 149 4.01 -1.08 1.15
C ASN A 149 4.67 -0.73 -0.19
N LYS A 150 5.90 -0.21 -0.15
CA LYS A 150 6.73 0.03 -1.34
C LYS A 150 8.04 -0.71 -1.17
N GLU A 151 8.42 -1.54 -2.14
CA GLU A 151 9.69 -2.28 -2.04
C GLU A 151 10.89 -1.33 -1.94
N SER A 152 10.80 -0.17 -2.60
CA SER A 152 11.82 0.87 -2.61
C SER A 152 12.14 1.47 -1.23
N GLU A 153 11.22 1.37 -0.27
CA GLU A 153 11.37 1.83 1.12
C GLU A 153 11.97 0.74 2.02
N MET A 154 12.04 -0.51 1.55
CA MET A 154 12.62 -1.62 2.30
C MET A 154 14.14 -1.67 2.11
N GLY A 155 14.89 -1.80 3.20
CA GLY A 155 16.33 -2.00 3.11
C GLY A 155 16.67 -3.39 2.55
N ALA A 156 17.85 -3.56 1.95
CA ALA A 156 18.26 -4.86 1.40
C ALA A 156 18.21 -5.99 2.45
N PHE A 157 18.63 -5.72 3.69
CA PHE A 157 18.52 -6.69 4.78
C PHE A 157 17.06 -7.08 5.05
N GLU A 158 16.15 -6.11 5.08
CA GLU A 158 14.74 -6.36 5.30
C GLU A 158 14.10 -7.16 4.16
N ARG A 159 14.44 -6.84 2.91
CA ARG A 159 13.95 -7.56 1.73
C ARG A 159 14.37 -9.03 1.72
N PHE A 160 15.59 -9.35 2.15
CA PHE A 160 16.18 -10.69 1.95
C PHE A 160 16.32 -11.54 3.24
N ALA A 161 16.44 -10.94 4.42
CA ALA A 161 16.69 -11.68 5.67
C ALA A 161 15.39 -12.18 6.34
N PHE A 162 14.26 -11.50 6.14
CA PHE A 162 12.99 -11.94 6.71
C PHE A 162 12.36 -13.04 5.86
N MET A 163 12.21 -14.22 6.47
CA MET A 163 11.49 -15.33 5.85
C MET A 163 10.01 -14.97 5.67
N SER A 164 9.57 -14.88 4.42
CA SER A 164 8.20 -14.54 4.06
C SER A 164 7.47 -15.73 3.41
N ALA A 165 6.15 -15.75 3.59
CA ALA A 165 5.31 -16.72 2.90
C ALA A 165 5.19 -16.37 1.42
N GLN A 166 5.07 -17.36 0.54
CA GLN A 166 4.84 -17.16 -0.89
C GLN A 166 3.56 -16.35 -1.16
N THR A 167 2.55 -16.54 -0.32
CA THR A 167 1.27 -15.82 -0.35
C THR A 167 1.17 -14.75 0.75
N GLY A 168 2.28 -14.30 1.32
CA GLY A 168 2.28 -13.25 2.32
C GLY A 168 2.30 -11.87 1.67
N TYR A 169 1.49 -10.93 2.18
CA TYR A 169 1.67 -9.51 1.88
C TYR A 169 3.03 -9.08 2.40
N THR A 170 3.90 -8.63 1.50
CA THR A 170 5.21 -8.10 1.86
C THR A 170 5.03 -6.76 2.53
N LYS A 171 5.61 -6.62 3.71
CA LYS A 171 5.62 -5.38 4.47
C LYS A 171 6.92 -5.21 5.23
N GLY A 172 7.34 -3.96 5.36
CA GLY A 172 8.51 -3.57 6.15
C GLY A 172 8.21 -2.62 7.30
N VAL A 173 9.25 -2.20 8.00
CA VAL A 173 9.23 -1.24 9.10
C VAL A 173 8.65 0.09 8.65
N ALA A 174 9.01 0.55 7.44
CA ALA A 174 8.44 1.77 6.86
C ALA A 174 6.92 1.66 6.67
N PHE A 175 6.43 0.50 6.19
CA PHE A 175 5.00 0.24 6.07
C PHE A 175 4.30 0.27 7.44
N ASP A 176 4.83 -0.45 8.43
CA ASP A 176 4.24 -0.53 9.76
C ASP A 176 4.20 0.86 10.43
N HIS A 177 5.29 1.65 10.30
CA HIS A 177 5.34 3.03 10.79
C HIS A 177 4.29 3.93 10.13
N LYS A 178 4.19 3.92 8.78
CA LYS A 178 3.18 4.71 8.05
C LYS A 178 1.76 4.36 8.46
N ASN A 179 1.47 3.07 8.67
CA ASN A 179 0.15 2.61 9.10
C ASN A 179 -0.19 3.03 10.54
N ILE A 180 0.76 2.92 11.46
CA ILE A 180 0.59 3.40 12.84
C ILE A 180 0.38 4.91 12.84
N PHE A 181 1.17 5.65 12.07
CA PHE A 181 1.07 7.09 11.98
C PHE A 181 -0.29 7.55 11.43
N ALA A 182 -0.74 6.96 10.31
CA ALA A 182 -2.07 7.20 9.74
C ALA A 182 -3.21 6.90 10.72
N LEU A 183 -3.07 5.84 11.52
CA LEU A 183 -4.06 5.46 12.52
C LEU A 183 -4.11 6.45 13.70
N LEU A 184 -2.95 6.93 14.16
CA LEU A 184 -2.87 7.94 15.21
C LEU A 184 -3.43 9.29 14.73
N GLN A 185 -3.15 9.67 13.48
CA GLN A 185 -3.77 10.83 12.83
C GLN A 185 -5.30 10.68 12.77
N MET A 186 -5.80 9.54 12.30
CA MET A 186 -7.24 9.25 12.24
C MET A 186 -7.89 9.34 13.62
N ASN A 187 -7.33 8.67 14.63
CA ASN A 187 -7.85 8.68 15.97
C ASN A 187 -7.88 10.10 16.59
N GLY A 188 -6.75 10.82 16.50
CA GLY A 188 -6.65 12.16 17.07
C GLY A 188 -7.59 13.15 16.36
N TYR A 189 -7.67 13.08 15.03
CA TYR A 189 -8.55 13.95 14.26
C TYR A 189 -10.02 13.64 14.51
N TYR A 190 -10.40 12.36 14.55
CA TYR A 190 -11.76 11.94 14.90
C TYR A 190 -12.21 12.53 16.24
N ASN A 191 -11.35 12.47 17.26
CA ASN A 191 -11.65 13.04 18.57
C ASN A 191 -11.71 14.59 18.55
N GLN A 192 -10.82 15.24 17.79
CA GLN A 192 -10.83 16.69 17.62
C GLN A 192 -12.13 17.17 16.95
N LEU A 193 -12.57 16.52 15.87
CA LEU A 193 -13.84 16.80 15.21
C LEU A 193 -15.03 16.59 16.15
N PHE A 194 -15.04 15.47 16.87
CA PHE A 194 -16.10 15.18 17.83
C PHE A 194 -16.19 16.25 18.93
N SER A 195 -15.05 16.76 19.41
CA SER A 195 -15.01 17.85 20.39
C SER A 195 -15.57 19.17 19.85
N ASN A 196 -15.52 19.36 18.54
CA ASN A 196 -16.13 20.48 17.82
C ASN A 196 -17.60 20.22 17.45
N GLY A 197 -18.19 19.10 17.89
CA GLY A 197 -19.58 18.73 17.59
C GLY A 197 -19.79 18.12 16.20
N ILE A 198 -18.72 17.68 15.54
CA ILE A 198 -18.76 17.13 14.17
C ILE A 198 -18.48 15.63 14.20
N ARG A 199 -19.32 14.87 13.51
CA ARG A 199 -19.13 13.44 13.31
C ARG A 199 -18.53 13.21 11.93
N LEU A 200 -17.37 12.57 11.88
CA LEU A 200 -16.72 12.24 10.60
C LEU A 200 -17.62 11.35 9.73
N GLU A 201 -18.44 10.51 10.36
CA GLU A 201 -19.46 9.70 9.68
C GLU A 201 -20.45 10.56 8.86
N GLU A 202 -20.91 11.68 9.41
CA GLU A 202 -21.87 12.58 8.72
C GLU A 202 -21.19 13.36 7.59
N VAL A 203 -19.89 13.69 7.74
CA VAL A 203 -19.07 14.29 6.68
C VAL A 203 -18.92 13.31 5.50
N ILE A 204 -18.74 12.02 5.78
CA ILE A 204 -18.67 10.97 4.75
C ILE A 204 -20.02 10.80 4.05
N GLU A 205 -21.14 10.79 4.78
CA GLU A 205 -22.48 10.73 4.19
C GLU A 205 -22.74 11.93 3.27
N TRP A 206 -22.41 13.13 3.73
CA TRP A 206 -22.51 14.36 2.95
C TRP A 206 -21.72 14.29 1.65
N PHE A 207 -20.49 13.75 1.68
CA PHE A 207 -19.67 13.61 0.48
C PHE A 207 -20.41 12.85 -0.63
N PHE A 208 -20.99 11.70 -0.30
CA PHE A 208 -21.65 10.86 -1.30
C PHE A 208 -23.03 11.38 -1.70
N VAL A 209 -23.80 11.95 -0.78
CA VAL A 209 -25.20 12.32 -1.03
C VAL A 209 -25.33 13.72 -1.62
N GLU A 210 -24.54 14.67 -1.14
CA GLU A 210 -24.67 16.09 -1.50
C GLU A 210 -23.52 16.53 -2.40
N TYR A 211 -22.27 16.39 -1.96
CA TYR A 211 -21.11 16.92 -2.70
C TYR A 211 -20.95 16.32 -4.11
N LEU A 212 -21.05 15.00 -4.27
CA LEU A 212 -20.95 14.37 -5.59
C LEU A 212 -22.06 14.85 -6.55
N PHE A 213 -23.25 15.13 -6.02
CA PHE A 213 -24.33 15.69 -6.80
C PHE A 213 -24.08 17.16 -7.15
N GLU A 214 -23.74 17.99 -6.17
CA GLU A 214 -23.59 19.44 -6.37
C GLU A 214 -22.41 19.80 -7.27
N GLU A 215 -21.26 19.12 -7.11
CA GLU A 215 -20.04 19.42 -7.86
C GLU A 215 -19.94 18.69 -9.20
N PHE A 216 -20.44 17.45 -9.28
CA PHE A 216 -20.25 16.60 -10.47
C PHE A 216 -21.56 16.16 -11.13
N ASN A 217 -22.71 16.59 -10.61
CA ASN A 217 -24.03 16.16 -11.09
C ASN A 217 -24.19 14.62 -11.08
N ALA A 218 -23.50 13.95 -10.14
CA ALA A 218 -23.52 12.50 -9.98
C ALA A 218 -24.61 12.08 -8.98
N PHE A 219 -25.75 11.63 -9.51
CA PHE A 219 -26.94 11.33 -8.70
C PHE A 219 -26.99 9.90 -8.18
N GLY A 220 -27.69 9.73 -7.06
CA GLY A 220 -28.25 8.43 -6.64
C GLY A 220 -27.42 7.68 -5.60
N PHE A 221 -26.25 8.18 -5.21
CA PHE A 221 -25.47 7.60 -4.13
C PHE A 221 -26.22 7.71 -2.79
N LYS A 222 -26.15 6.64 -2.00
CA LYS A 222 -26.69 6.55 -0.65
C LYS A 222 -25.71 5.81 0.24
N VAL A 223 -25.38 6.42 1.36
CA VAL A 223 -24.49 5.83 2.37
C VAL A 223 -25.14 6.01 3.73
N ALA A 224 -25.11 4.97 4.55
CA ALA A 224 -25.62 4.99 5.91
C ALA A 224 -24.48 4.58 6.85
N MET A 225 -23.91 5.55 7.52
CA MET A 225 -22.82 5.36 8.46
C MET A 225 -23.36 4.99 9.85
N PRO A 226 -22.53 4.38 10.72
CA PRO A 226 -22.96 4.00 12.06
C PRO A 226 -23.52 5.19 12.86
N SER A 227 -24.45 4.93 13.79
CA SER A 227 -25.04 5.99 14.60
C SER A 227 -24.09 6.52 15.69
N ALA A 228 -24.37 7.72 16.21
CA ALA A 228 -23.55 8.35 17.26
C ALA A 228 -23.46 7.52 18.55
N ASN A 229 -24.55 6.81 18.90
CA ASN A 229 -24.67 6.07 20.15
C ASN A 229 -24.24 4.59 20.03
N SER A 230 -23.79 4.17 18.85
CA SER A 230 -23.36 2.78 18.62
C SER A 230 -22.03 2.48 19.33
N THR A 231 -21.91 1.28 19.88
CA THR A 231 -20.64 0.74 20.41
C THR A 231 -19.62 0.59 19.29
N PHE A 232 -18.32 0.51 19.60
CA PHE A 232 -17.31 0.31 18.54
C PHE A 232 -17.49 -1.02 17.79
N LEU A 233 -18.01 -2.05 18.46
CA LEU A 233 -18.38 -3.31 17.81
C LEU A 233 -19.49 -3.09 16.75
N GLU A 234 -20.59 -2.43 17.13
CA GLU A 234 -21.68 -2.10 16.22
C GLU A 234 -21.20 -1.21 15.06
N LYS A 235 -20.34 -0.23 15.37
CA LYS A 235 -19.72 0.63 14.36
C LYS A 235 -18.90 -0.17 13.35
N CYS A 236 -18.08 -1.12 13.79
CA CYS A 236 -17.34 -2.01 12.90
C CYS A 236 -18.25 -2.88 12.02
N THR A 237 -19.34 -3.41 12.59
CA THR A 237 -20.30 -4.25 11.87
C THR A 237 -21.11 -3.46 10.83
N ALA A 238 -21.34 -2.16 11.05
CA ALA A 238 -22.09 -1.32 10.13
C ALA A 238 -21.23 -0.62 9.05
N VAL A 239 -20.03 -0.14 9.39
CA VAL A 239 -19.18 0.61 8.46
C VAL A 239 -18.69 -0.22 7.28
N MET A 240 -18.43 -1.51 7.50
CA MET A 240 -17.91 -2.38 6.45
C MET A 240 -18.96 -2.65 5.34
N PRO A 241 -20.20 -3.04 5.64
CA PRO A 241 -21.28 -3.09 4.64
C PRO A 241 -21.52 -1.74 3.95
N ALA A 242 -21.42 -0.61 4.67
CA ALA A 242 -21.56 0.71 4.07
C ALA A 242 -20.48 0.98 3.01
N LEU A 243 -19.23 0.58 3.26
CA LEU A 243 -18.11 0.72 2.33
C LEU A 243 -18.36 -0.15 1.08
N GLU A 244 -18.72 -1.42 1.26
CA GLU A 244 -18.98 -2.32 0.14
C GLU A 244 -20.16 -1.85 -0.71
N SER A 245 -21.24 -1.38 -0.07
CA SER A 245 -22.40 -0.82 -0.76
C SER A 245 -22.01 0.40 -1.60
N THR A 246 -21.21 1.30 -1.04
CA THR A 246 -20.74 2.51 -1.73
C THR A 246 -19.89 2.16 -2.96
N LEU A 247 -18.98 1.19 -2.83
CA LEU A 247 -18.16 0.72 -3.95
C LEU A 247 -19.01 0.03 -5.03
N LYS A 248 -20.05 -0.73 -4.66
CA LYS A 248 -20.99 -1.32 -5.61
C LYS A 248 -21.82 -0.27 -6.35
N GLN A 249 -22.28 0.75 -5.64
CA GLN A 249 -22.95 1.90 -6.24
C GLN A 249 -22.02 2.63 -7.22
N PHE A 250 -20.75 2.81 -6.86
CA PHE A 250 -19.75 3.39 -7.77
C PHE A 250 -19.51 2.54 -9.02
N ILE A 251 -19.38 1.20 -8.90
CA ILE A 251 -19.29 0.30 -10.05
C ILE A 251 -20.47 0.52 -11.01
N LEU A 252 -21.69 0.51 -10.47
CA LEU A 252 -22.88 0.69 -11.30
C LEU A 252 -22.93 2.09 -11.94
N TYR A 253 -22.50 3.12 -11.22
CA TYR A 253 -22.39 4.46 -11.76
C TYR A 253 -21.38 4.55 -12.92
N VAL A 254 -20.22 3.90 -12.82
CA VAL A 254 -19.24 3.85 -13.91
C VAL A 254 -19.84 3.18 -15.15
N GLU A 255 -20.61 2.12 -14.96
CA GLU A 255 -21.19 1.31 -16.04
C GLU A 255 -22.42 1.97 -16.71
N GLU A 256 -23.33 2.55 -15.93
CA GLU A 256 -24.65 3.00 -16.39
C GLU A 256 -24.90 4.51 -16.23
N ARG A 257 -23.98 5.24 -15.58
CA ARG A 257 -24.13 6.67 -15.20
C ARG A 257 -25.35 6.97 -14.34
N GLN A 258 -25.96 5.92 -13.79
CA GLN A 258 -27.13 5.95 -12.93
C GLN A 258 -27.01 4.84 -11.90
N ILE A 259 -27.61 5.05 -10.73
CA ILE A 259 -27.63 4.06 -9.65
C ILE A 259 -29.06 3.56 -9.49
N ASP A 260 -29.30 2.34 -9.97
CA ASP A 260 -30.53 1.59 -9.75
C ASP A 260 -30.35 0.60 -8.58
N PHE A 261 -31.03 0.86 -7.47
CA PHE A 261 -30.96 0.02 -6.28
C PHE A 261 -31.62 -1.36 -6.47
N GLU A 262 -32.65 -1.48 -7.29
CA GLU A 262 -33.27 -2.78 -7.59
C GLU A 262 -32.27 -3.64 -8.38
N LEU A 263 -31.53 -3.03 -9.31
CA LEU A 263 -30.46 -3.72 -10.03
C LEU A 263 -29.30 -4.12 -9.11
N LEU A 264 -28.89 -3.25 -8.18
CA LEU A 264 -27.84 -3.57 -7.20
C LEU A 264 -28.21 -4.76 -6.30
N GLU A 265 -29.47 -4.88 -5.90
CA GLU A 265 -29.96 -6.01 -5.11
C GLU A 265 -29.91 -7.33 -5.90
N ILE A 266 -30.20 -7.29 -7.20
CA ILE A 266 -30.09 -8.44 -8.11
C ILE A 266 -28.61 -8.83 -8.31
N ARG A 267 -27.70 -7.85 -8.38
CA ARG A 267 -26.24 -8.05 -8.47
C ARG A 267 -25.67 -8.52 -7.13
N SER A 268 -25.87 -9.80 -6.86
CA SER A 268 -25.35 -10.52 -5.69
C SER A 268 -23.85 -10.85 -5.77
N GLU A 269 -23.11 -10.23 -6.69
CA GLU A 269 -21.70 -10.50 -6.89
C GLU A 269 -20.86 -10.06 -5.68
N HIS A 270 -19.83 -10.86 -5.40
CA HIS A 270 -18.83 -10.55 -4.38
C HIS A 270 -17.93 -9.42 -4.89
N LEU A 271 -17.67 -8.43 -4.03
CA LEU A 271 -16.83 -7.31 -4.40
C LEU A 271 -15.36 -7.74 -4.48
N VAL A 272 -14.79 -7.67 -5.69
CA VAL A 272 -13.36 -7.91 -5.93
C VAL A 272 -12.69 -6.57 -6.17
N TYR A 273 -11.93 -6.07 -5.19
CA TYR A 273 -11.35 -4.71 -5.21
C TYR A 273 -10.49 -4.40 -6.44
N LYS A 274 -9.78 -5.39 -6.99
CA LYS A 274 -8.97 -5.22 -8.21
C LYS A 274 -9.82 -5.00 -9.49
N ASN A 275 -11.11 -5.34 -9.44
CA ASN A 275 -12.02 -5.28 -10.58
C ASN A 275 -12.95 -4.05 -10.52
N ILE A 276 -12.82 -3.19 -9.51
CA ILE A 276 -13.61 -1.97 -9.43
C ILE A 276 -13.13 -1.04 -10.56
N PRO A 277 -13.99 -0.73 -11.54
CA PRO A 277 -13.57 -0.01 -12.74
C PRO A 277 -13.29 1.46 -12.42
N SER A 278 -12.61 2.11 -13.36
CA SER A 278 -12.34 3.55 -13.36
C SER A 278 -13.32 4.27 -14.30
N LEU A 279 -13.71 5.50 -13.97
CA LEU A 279 -14.43 6.43 -14.85
C LEU A 279 -13.57 6.88 -16.04
N ILE A 280 -12.25 6.92 -15.85
CA ILE A 280 -11.29 7.40 -16.84
C ILE A 280 -10.44 6.27 -17.42
N ASP A 281 -10.10 6.39 -18.71
CA ASP A 281 -9.17 5.50 -19.40
C ASP A 281 -7.71 5.84 -19.07
N LYS A 282 -6.80 4.88 -19.22
CA LYS A 282 -5.37 4.97 -18.90
C LYS A 282 -5.05 5.49 -17.50
N LYS A 283 -5.88 5.22 -16.49
CA LYS A 283 -5.73 5.84 -15.16
C LYS A 283 -4.35 5.59 -14.54
N TYR A 284 -3.98 4.31 -14.43
CA TYR A 284 -2.75 3.90 -13.77
C TYR A 284 -1.77 3.32 -14.76
N VAL A 285 -0.49 3.59 -14.51
CA VAL A 285 0.65 3.07 -15.27
C VAL A 285 1.49 2.16 -14.40
N TYR A 286 1.87 1.02 -14.97
CA TYR A 286 2.80 0.06 -14.34
C TYR A 286 3.94 -0.28 -15.28
N GLY A 287 5.15 -0.42 -14.74
CA GLY A 287 6.29 -0.93 -15.48
C GLY A 287 6.21 -2.43 -15.75
N ILE A 288 6.49 -2.84 -16.99
CA ILE A 288 6.43 -4.23 -17.44
C ILE A 288 7.60 -4.61 -18.35
N GLY A 289 7.77 -5.92 -18.52
CA GLY A 289 8.77 -6.46 -19.43
C GLY A 289 10.20 -6.42 -18.86
N GLU A 290 11.12 -7.01 -19.61
CA GLU A 290 12.52 -7.11 -19.19
C GLU A 290 13.23 -5.76 -19.30
N GLU A 291 12.86 -4.94 -20.28
CA GLU A 291 13.46 -3.61 -20.47
C GLU A 291 13.22 -2.72 -19.24
N PHE A 292 11.98 -2.63 -18.75
CA PHE A 292 11.67 -1.86 -17.53
C PHE A 292 12.47 -2.36 -16.32
N LYS A 293 12.50 -3.69 -16.12
CA LYS A 293 13.24 -4.30 -15.01
C LYS A 293 14.73 -3.98 -15.10
N GLN A 294 15.30 -4.09 -16.30
CA GLN A 294 16.73 -3.86 -16.52
C GLN A 294 17.08 -2.37 -16.36
N VAL A 295 16.33 -1.44 -16.94
CA VAL A 295 16.62 0.00 -16.82
C VAL A 295 16.48 0.48 -15.38
N THR A 296 15.41 0.09 -14.69
CA THR A 296 15.20 0.50 -13.29
C THR A 296 16.20 -0.16 -12.35
N PHE A 297 16.57 -1.41 -12.59
CA PHE A 297 17.65 -2.06 -11.84
C PHE A 297 18.97 -1.31 -12.03
N LEU A 298 19.39 -1.05 -13.27
CA LEU A 298 20.69 -0.42 -13.55
C LEU A 298 20.77 1.03 -13.06
N LEU A 299 19.70 1.81 -13.21
CA LEU A 299 19.71 3.22 -12.83
C LEU A 299 19.45 3.45 -11.34
N PHE A 300 18.53 2.70 -10.73
CA PHE A 300 17.95 3.07 -9.43
C PHE A 300 18.17 2.06 -8.32
N SER A 301 18.61 0.83 -8.64
CA SER A 301 18.92 -0.14 -7.60
C SER A 301 20.30 0.09 -7.02
N ASP A 302 20.34 0.08 -5.70
CA ASP A 302 21.54 0.02 -4.88
C ASP A 302 22.33 -1.28 -5.01
N GLN A 303 21.75 -2.29 -5.67
CA GLN A 303 22.37 -3.59 -5.94
C GLN A 303 22.90 -3.73 -7.37
N SER A 304 22.81 -2.68 -8.20
CA SER A 304 23.31 -2.72 -9.59
C SER A 304 24.84 -2.79 -9.68
N GLY A 305 25.54 -2.23 -8.68
CA GLY A 305 26.98 -2.01 -8.69
C GLY A 305 27.42 -0.75 -9.44
N LEU A 306 26.52 -0.10 -10.20
CA LEU A 306 26.85 1.07 -11.01
C LEU A 306 26.97 2.38 -10.20
N GLY A 307 26.55 2.40 -8.93
CA GLY A 307 26.77 3.52 -8.01
C GLY A 307 28.23 3.68 -7.53
N TYR A 308 29.12 2.75 -7.91
CA TYR A 308 30.54 2.74 -7.52
C TYR A 308 31.46 2.81 -8.75
N VAL A 309 32.35 3.81 -8.77
CA VAL A 309 33.27 4.09 -9.90
C VAL A 309 34.74 4.06 -9.46
N GLY A 310 35.05 3.27 -8.42
CA GLY A 310 36.41 3.07 -7.91
C GLY A 310 36.76 3.90 -6.66
N GLU A 311 37.92 3.58 -6.06
CA GLU A 311 38.32 4.01 -4.69
C GLU A 311 38.56 5.52 -4.53
N ASN A 312 38.80 6.24 -5.63
CA ASN A 312 39.18 7.66 -5.60
C ASN A 312 38.01 8.63 -5.79
N ARG A 313 36.77 8.14 -5.88
CA ARG A 313 35.57 8.96 -6.02
C ARG A 313 34.58 8.68 -4.90
N LYS A 314 33.67 9.63 -4.68
CA LYS A 314 32.59 9.47 -3.71
C LYS A 314 31.65 8.36 -4.19
N THR A 315 31.30 7.44 -3.29
CA THR A 315 30.32 6.39 -3.56
C THR A 315 28.91 6.91 -3.35
N TYR A 316 27.99 6.51 -4.22
CA TYR A 316 26.57 6.81 -4.12
C TYR A 316 25.79 5.50 -4.01
N ASN A 317 24.55 5.57 -3.52
CA ASN A 317 23.72 4.38 -3.37
C ASN A 317 23.34 3.81 -4.73
N ASP A 318 22.97 4.65 -5.70
CA ASP A 318 22.56 4.22 -7.03
C ASP A 318 23.22 5.04 -8.15
N PHE A 319 23.07 4.57 -9.39
CA PHE A 319 23.70 5.18 -10.56
C PHE A 319 23.08 6.54 -10.92
N PHE A 320 21.78 6.68 -10.67
CA PHE A 320 21.05 7.93 -10.89
C PHE A 320 21.61 9.06 -10.04
N ASP A 321 21.79 8.85 -8.73
CA ASP A 321 22.38 9.84 -7.83
C ASP A 321 23.83 10.13 -8.22
N LEU A 322 24.61 9.12 -8.59
CA LEU A 322 25.98 9.30 -9.06
C LEU A 322 26.05 10.20 -10.30
N LEU A 323 25.23 9.94 -11.34
CA LEU A 323 25.20 10.74 -12.57
C LEU A 323 24.74 12.19 -12.35
N ARG A 324 23.89 12.44 -11.34
CA ARG A 324 23.43 13.80 -11.01
C ARG A 324 24.46 14.63 -10.28
N ASN A 325 25.39 13.99 -9.58
CA ASN A 325 26.36 14.66 -8.72
C ASN A 325 27.78 14.67 -9.29
N GLU A 326 28.11 13.77 -10.21
CA GLU A 326 29.46 13.60 -10.76
C GLU A 326 29.47 13.63 -12.29
N GLN A 327 30.56 14.13 -12.88
CA GLN A 327 30.82 14.02 -14.31
C GLN A 327 31.57 12.72 -14.61
N LEU A 328 30.94 11.84 -15.38
CA LEU A 328 31.45 10.49 -15.65
C LEU A 328 31.70 10.28 -17.14
N LYS A 329 32.81 9.64 -17.48
CA LYS A 329 33.10 9.14 -18.83
C LYS A 329 33.03 7.63 -18.83
N MET A 330 32.86 7.04 -20.01
CA MET A 330 32.79 5.58 -20.16
C MET A 330 34.01 4.85 -19.57
N ASN A 331 35.20 5.45 -19.70
CA ASN A 331 36.46 4.89 -19.19
C ASN A 331 36.61 4.97 -17.67
N ASP A 332 35.71 5.66 -16.96
CA ASP A 332 35.72 5.69 -15.50
C ASP A 332 35.20 4.35 -14.91
N PHE A 333 34.41 3.59 -15.68
CA PHE A 333 33.83 2.32 -15.23
C PHE A 333 34.81 1.14 -15.39
N LEU A 334 34.67 0.14 -14.52
CA LEU A 334 35.36 -1.14 -14.68
C LEU A 334 34.87 -1.84 -15.95
N SER A 335 35.74 -2.63 -16.59
CA SER A 335 35.43 -3.34 -17.84
C SER A 335 34.22 -4.26 -17.74
N PHE A 336 33.93 -4.78 -16.54
CA PHE A 336 32.76 -5.61 -16.27
C PHE A 336 31.43 -4.83 -16.31
N ASP A 337 31.46 -3.54 -15.94
CA ASP A 337 30.26 -2.70 -15.87
C ASP A 337 30.01 -1.91 -17.17
N MET A 338 31.04 -1.74 -18.01
CA MET A 338 30.92 -1.08 -19.32
C MET A 338 29.78 -1.61 -20.20
N PRO A 339 29.56 -2.94 -20.34
CA PRO A 339 28.44 -3.45 -21.15
C PRO A 339 27.06 -3.00 -20.63
N ARG A 340 26.91 -2.82 -19.31
CA ARG A 340 25.64 -2.37 -18.70
C ARG A 340 25.38 -0.89 -18.99
N VAL A 341 26.42 -0.06 -18.91
CA VAL A 341 26.34 1.35 -19.29
C VAL A 341 26.09 1.49 -20.80
N GLN A 342 26.74 0.66 -21.62
CA GLN A 342 26.53 0.66 -23.06
C GLN A 342 25.09 0.29 -23.41
N TRP A 343 24.50 -0.69 -22.73
CA TRP A 343 23.09 -1.05 -22.92
C TRP A 343 22.16 0.14 -22.66
N LEU A 344 22.42 0.95 -21.62
CA LEU A 344 21.62 2.17 -21.34
C LEU A 344 21.75 3.22 -22.46
N ILE A 345 22.91 3.30 -23.11
CA ILE A 345 23.12 4.18 -24.27
C ILE A 345 22.38 3.64 -25.50
N ASP A 346 22.51 2.34 -25.75
CA ASP A 346 21.88 1.68 -26.90
C ASP A 346 20.34 1.74 -26.86
N GLN A 347 19.76 1.77 -25.65
CA GLN A 347 18.32 1.93 -25.42
C GLN A 347 17.84 3.40 -25.31
N ASP A 348 18.75 4.36 -25.52
CA ASP A 348 18.51 5.80 -25.46
C ASP A 348 18.02 6.33 -24.10
N TYR A 349 18.46 5.69 -23.01
CA TYR A 349 18.29 6.23 -21.65
C TYR A 349 19.45 7.16 -21.26
N LEU A 350 20.65 6.88 -21.78
CA LEU A 350 21.85 7.71 -21.64
C LEU A 350 22.40 8.10 -23.00
N LYS A 351 23.16 9.20 -23.01
CA LYS A 351 23.97 9.60 -24.16
C LYS A 351 25.30 10.16 -23.71
N VAL A 352 26.25 10.21 -24.64
CA VAL A 352 27.52 10.89 -24.45
C VAL A 352 27.42 12.30 -25.02
N ASP A 353 27.68 13.31 -24.20
CA ASP A 353 27.68 14.70 -24.62
C ASP A 353 28.95 15.06 -25.44
N SER A 354 29.03 16.31 -25.91
CA SER A 354 30.19 16.78 -26.67
C SER A 354 31.51 16.77 -25.89
N GLY A 355 31.47 16.77 -24.55
CA GLY A 355 32.64 16.69 -23.67
C GLY A 355 33.08 15.25 -23.39
N GLY A 356 32.34 14.26 -23.89
CA GLY A 356 32.57 12.84 -23.63
C GLY A 356 31.98 12.36 -22.30
N PHE A 357 31.07 13.13 -21.69
CA PHE A 357 30.43 12.78 -20.43
C PHE A 357 29.08 12.10 -20.63
N LEU A 358 28.76 11.15 -19.75
CA LEU A 358 27.47 10.47 -19.69
C LEU A 358 26.43 11.42 -19.11
N VAL A 359 25.33 11.60 -19.84
CA VAL A 359 24.18 12.39 -19.42
C VAL A 359 22.89 11.64 -19.76
N PHE A 360 21.80 11.96 -19.06
CA PHE A 360 20.50 11.41 -19.42
C PHE A 360 20.08 11.89 -20.82
N SER A 361 19.58 10.97 -21.64
CA SER A 361 19.05 11.32 -22.97
C SER A 361 17.86 12.26 -22.82
N ASP A 362 16.98 11.95 -21.86
CA ASP A 362 15.77 12.68 -21.51
C ASP A 362 15.54 12.63 -19.99
N ASN A 363 15.63 13.79 -19.33
CA ASN A 363 15.47 13.87 -17.88
C ASN A 363 14.04 13.57 -17.41
N LEU A 364 13.03 13.91 -18.21
CA LEU A 364 11.62 13.69 -17.84
C LEU A 364 11.30 12.20 -17.90
N LEU A 365 11.77 11.50 -18.95
CA LEU A 365 11.64 10.05 -19.07
C LEU A 365 12.26 9.33 -17.86
N VAL A 366 13.48 9.71 -17.48
CA VAL A 366 14.18 9.12 -16.33
C VAL A 366 13.44 9.42 -15.03
N ALA A 367 12.88 10.61 -14.86
CA ALA A 367 12.07 10.95 -13.69
C ALA A 367 10.78 10.10 -13.59
N ILE A 368 10.11 9.82 -14.72
CA ILE A 368 8.95 8.94 -14.78
C ILE A 368 9.33 7.51 -14.37
N LEU A 369 10.43 6.98 -14.92
CA LEU A 369 10.92 5.64 -14.57
C LEU A 369 11.33 5.56 -13.10
N TYR A 370 11.93 6.63 -12.56
CA TYR A 370 12.28 6.72 -11.14
C TYR A 370 11.04 6.69 -10.25
N ASP A 371 10.00 7.44 -10.61
CA ASP A 371 8.75 7.46 -9.86
C ASP A 371 8.03 6.11 -9.90
N LEU A 372 7.99 5.44 -11.08
CA LEU A 372 7.51 4.06 -11.21
C LEU A 372 8.32 3.09 -10.34
N TYR A 373 9.65 3.21 -10.32
CA TYR A 373 10.51 2.37 -9.48
C TYR A 373 10.30 2.60 -7.98
N LYS A 374 10.04 3.85 -7.57
CA LYS A 374 9.84 4.18 -6.15
C LYS A 374 8.44 3.83 -5.66
N ASN A 375 7.42 4.02 -6.48
CA ASN A 375 6.03 3.96 -6.06
C ASN A 375 5.21 2.83 -6.68
N ASP A 376 5.82 2.00 -7.53
CA ASP A 376 5.22 0.89 -8.29
C ASP A 376 4.13 1.29 -9.30
N VAL A 377 3.56 2.49 -9.17
CA VAL A 377 2.46 3.00 -10.00
C VAL A 377 2.57 4.50 -10.21
N VAL A 378 2.18 4.97 -11.40
CA VAL A 378 2.00 6.38 -11.74
C VAL A 378 0.54 6.63 -12.13
N ALA A 379 -0.05 7.75 -11.71
CA ALA A 379 -1.37 8.19 -12.15
C ALA A 379 -1.21 9.08 -13.40
N TYR A 380 -1.67 8.60 -14.56
CA TYR A 380 -1.45 9.21 -15.86
C TYR A 380 -2.04 10.63 -15.95
N TRP A 381 -3.28 10.82 -15.48
CA TRP A 381 -3.96 12.11 -15.55
C TRP A 381 -3.43 13.15 -14.55
N ASN A 382 -2.71 12.70 -13.53
CA ASN A 382 -2.00 13.57 -12.58
C ASN A 382 -0.59 13.94 -13.08
N CYS A 383 -0.20 13.49 -14.27
CA CYS A 383 1.05 13.85 -14.92
C CYS A 383 0.85 15.02 -15.92
N PRO A 384 1.86 15.90 -16.09
CA PRO A 384 1.81 16.94 -17.10
C PRO A 384 1.73 16.34 -18.52
N PRO A 385 1.19 17.08 -19.52
CA PRO A 385 1.05 16.59 -20.90
C PRO A 385 2.35 15.99 -21.49
N GLU A 386 3.49 16.66 -21.30
CA GLU A 386 4.79 16.19 -21.79
C GLU A 386 5.18 14.82 -21.20
N ALA A 387 4.84 14.56 -19.94
CA ALA A 387 5.10 13.27 -19.31
C ALA A 387 4.16 12.18 -19.85
N ARG A 388 2.90 12.53 -20.13
CA ARG A 388 1.92 11.62 -20.75
C ARG A 388 2.36 11.16 -22.14
N GLU A 389 2.93 12.05 -22.96
CA GLU A 389 3.49 11.66 -24.26
C GLU A 389 4.62 10.63 -24.11
N LYS A 390 5.49 10.78 -23.10
CA LYS A 390 6.57 9.82 -22.81
C LYS A 390 6.02 8.47 -22.35
N LEU A 391 4.96 8.49 -21.53
CA LEU A 391 4.25 7.28 -21.10
C LEU A 391 3.65 6.54 -22.29
N ASP A 392 2.99 7.24 -23.21
CA ASP A 392 2.44 6.64 -24.43
C ASP A 392 3.55 6.05 -25.33
N GLN A 393 4.72 6.69 -25.42
CA GLN A 393 5.90 6.14 -26.13
C GLN A 393 6.44 4.87 -25.47
N LEU A 394 6.51 4.84 -24.14
CA LEU A 394 6.92 3.63 -23.38
C LEU A 394 5.91 2.49 -23.54
N ALA A 395 4.61 2.78 -23.60
CA ALA A 395 3.58 1.77 -23.86
C ALA A 395 3.75 1.16 -25.25
N ALA A 396 4.03 1.98 -26.27
CA ALA A 396 4.29 1.50 -27.63
C ALA A 396 5.52 0.55 -27.71
N ARG A 397 6.46 0.67 -26.76
CA ARG A 397 7.64 -0.20 -26.61
C ARG A 397 7.38 -1.44 -25.73
N ASN A 398 6.19 -1.62 -25.17
CA ASN A 398 5.88 -2.64 -24.15
C ASN A 398 6.76 -2.56 -22.89
N VAL A 399 7.15 -1.36 -22.49
CA VAL A 399 7.91 -1.09 -21.25
C VAL A 399 6.97 -0.76 -20.10
N ILE A 400 5.78 -0.27 -20.40
CA ILE A 400 4.72 0.01 -19.42
C ILE A 400 3.37 -0.49 -19.95
N GLU A 401 2.43 -0.68 -19.03
CA GLU A 401 1.03 -0.97 -19.34
C GLU A 401 0.10 -0.05 -18.56
N PHE A 402 -1.13 0.10 -19.06
CA PHE A 402 -2.17 0.88 -18.44
C PHE A 402 -3.24 -0.02 -17.79
N GLU A 403 -3.80 0.41 -16.66
CA GLU A 403 -5.02 -0.19 -16.09
C GLU A 403 -6.03 0.88 -15.69
N ASN A 404 -7.32 0.49 -15.77
CA ASN A 404 -8.48 1.35 -15.55
C ASN A 404 -9.30 0.83 -14.36
N THR A 405 -8.71 0.90 -13.17
CA THR A 405 -9.34 0.48 -11.91
C THR A 405 -9.42 1.64 -10.94
N LEU A 406 -10.39 1.66 -10.03
CA LEU A 406 -10.50 2.72 -9.01
C LEU A 406 -9.22 2.78 -8.15
N PHE A 407 -8.81 1.61 -7.65
CA PHE A 407 -7.62 1.42 -6.83
C PHE A 407 -6.47 0.86 -7.68
N SER A 408 -5.27 1.38 -7.45
CA SER A 408 -4.04 0.86 -8.04
C SER A 408 -3.66 -0.51 -7.49
N ARG A 409 -2.70 -1.20 -8.14
CA ARG A 409 -2.18 -2.50 -7.66
C ARG A 409 -1.74 -2.47 -6.20
N PRO A 410 -0.87 -1.53 -5.76
CA PRO A 410 -0.50 -1.44 -4.35
C PRO A 410 -1.69 -1.23 -3.40
N GLU A 411 -2.68 -0.44 -3.82
CA GLU A 411 -3.84 -0.09 -3.01
C GLU A 411 -4.81 -1.26 -2.84
N TYR A 412 -5.23 -1.95 -3.91
CA TYR A 412 -6.13 -3.08 -3.74
C TYR A 412 -5.44 -4.26 -3.05
N HIS A 413 -4.11 -4.42 -3.18
CA HIS A 413 -3.35 -5.40 -2.41
C HIS A 413 -3.37 -5.05 -0.92
N TYR A 414 -3.19 -3.79 -0.58
CA TYR A 414 -3.28 -3.30 0.80
C TYR A 414 -4.70 -3.49 1.38
N ILE A 415 -5.74 -3.14 0.63
CA ILE A 415 -7.14 -3.37 1.03
C ILE A 415 -7.39 -4.86 1.28
N ASN A 416 -6.95 -5.74 0.37
CA ASN A 416 -7.05 -7.18 0.56
C ASN A 416 -6.30 -7.66 1.79
N TYR A 417 -5.10 -7.15 2.07
CA TYR A 417 -4.34 -7.48 3.27
C TYR A 417 -5.10 -7.11 4.56
N LEU A 418 -5.78 -5.97 4.60
CA LEU A 418 -6.57 -5.56 5.77
C LEU A 418 -7.86 -6.38 5.91
N LEU A 419 -8.59 -6.54 4.81
CA LEU A 419 -9.97 -7.01 4.88
C LEU A 419 -10.10 -8.53 4.77
N ASN A 420 -9.19 -9.23 4.07
CA ASN A 420 -9.39 -10.61 3.67
C ASN A 420 -8.10 -11.46 3.84
N LYS A 421 -8.28 -12.78 3.91
CA LYS A 421 -7.17 -13.75 3.79
C LYS A 421 -7.13 -14.52 2.46
N SER A 422 -7.94 -14.13 1.47
CA SER A 422 -8.05 -14.84 0.19
C SER A 422 -6.78 -14.71 -0.65
N GLN A 423 -6.24 -13.50 -0.76
CA GLN A 423 -5.01 -13.22 -1.49
C GLN A 423 -3.76 -13.39 -0.63
N PHE A 424 -3.82 -12.88 0.61
CA PHE A 424 -2.67 -12.85 1.51
C PHE A 424 -2.92 -13.66 2.78
N ASN A 425 -2.10 -14.69 3.02
CA ASN A 425 -2.30 -15.60 4.14
C ASN A 425 -2.04 -14.96 5.53
N ASN A 426 -1.27 -13.86 5.54
CA ASN A 426 -0.98 -13.03 6.70
C ASN A 426 -1.91 -11.81 6.82
N GLY A 427 -2.99 -11.74 6.04
CA GLY A 427 -3.98 -10.66 6.14
C GLY A 427 -4.68 -10.61 7.50
N LEU A 428 -5.25 -9.46 7.86
CA LEU A 428 -5.91 -9.24 9.14
C LEU A 428 -7.31 -9.87 9.20
N ASP A 429 -7.92 -10.13 8.05
CA ASP A 429 -9.24 -10.76 7.90
C ASP A 429 -10.39 -9.99 8.59
N LEU A 430 -10.28 -8.66 8.62
CA LEU A 430 -11.23 -7.80 9.34
C LEU A 430 -12.66 -7.94 8.82
N ARG A 431 -12.84 -8.18 7.52
CA ARG A 431 -14.17 -8.40 6.93
C ARG A 431 -14.85 -9.60 7.57
N ASN A 432 -14.15 -10.74 7.64
CA ASN A 432 -14.70 -11.95 8.25
C ASN A 432 -14.91 -11.79 9.76
N LYS A 433 -14.03 -11.04 10.44
CA LYS A 433 -14.17 -10.75 11.88
C LYS A 433 -15.50 -10.07 12.22
N TYR A 434 -15.96 -9.13 11.39
CA TYR A 434 -17.16 -8.32 11.69
C TYR A 434 -18.42 -8.69 10.87
N SER A 435 -18.28 -9.47 9.79
CA SER A 435 -19.44 -9.93 8.97
C SER A 435 -20.22 -11.07 9.63
N HIS A 436 -19.56 -11.87 10.47
CA HIS A 436 -20.19 -12.95 11.23
C HIS A 436 -19.91 -12.68 12.70
N MET A 437 -20.91 -12.25 13.48
CA MET A 437 -20.76 -12.03 14.92
C MET A 437 -20.23 -13.33 15.58
N GLN A 438 -18.92 -13.40 15.78
CA GLN A 438 -18.31 -14.44 16.59
C GLN A 438 -18.43 -14.03 18.06
N PRO A 439 -18.45 -14.98 19.01
CA PRO A 439 -18.42 -14.65 20.42
C PRO A 439 -17.10 -13.93 20.74
N PHE A 440 -17.16 -12.60 20.90
CA PHE A 440 -16.04 -11.78 21.36
C PHE A 440 -15.95 -11.89 22.89
N SER A 441 -14.73 -11.84 23.44
CA SER A 441 -14.56 -11.68 24.89
C SER A 441 -14.85 -10.23 25.30
N GLU A 442 -15.41 -10.02 26.49
CA GLU A 442 -15.80 -8.70 27.00
C GLU A 442 -14.64 -7.67 27.08
N ASP A 443 -13.38 -8.11 27.06
CA ASP A 443 -12.17 -7.25 27.12
C ASP A 443 -11.70 -6.70 25.75
N GLU A 444 -12.49 -6.80 24.66
CA GLU A 444 -12.07 -6.40 23.30
C GLU A 444 -12.37 -4.95 22.88
N GLU A 445 -12.92 -4.08 23.73
CA GLU A 445 -13.39 -2.74 23.29
C GLU A 445 -12.29 -1.88 22.63
N LYS A 446 -11.07 -1.90 23.17
CA LYS A 446 -9.91 -1.20 22.56
C LYS A 446 -9.57 -1.75 21.17
N THR A 447 -9.73 -3.06 20.99
CA THR A 447 -9.52 -3.75 19.71
C THR A 447 -10.61 -3.35 18.71
N HIS A 448 -11.86 -3.24 19.14
CA HIS A 448 -12.95 -2.75 18.29
C HIS A 448 -12.73 -1.29 17.88
N ALA A 449 -12.35 -0.43 18.82
CA ALA A 449 -12.02 0.97 18.53
C ALA A 449 -10.87 1.07 17.50
N HIS A 450 -9.78 0.34 17.71
CA HIS A 450 -8.67 0.28 16.76
C HIS A 450 -9.12 -0.12 15.36
N ASN A 451 -9.88 -1.22 15.24
CA ASN A 451 -10.37 -1.71 13.95
C ASN A 451 -11.35 -0.75 13.29
N TYR A 452 -12.17 -0.04 14.07
CA TYR A 452 -13.05 0.98 13.55
C TYR A 452 -12.28 2.12 12.88
N TYR A 453 -11.19 2.58 13.49
CA TYR A 453 -10.33 3.59 12.87
C TYR A 453 -9.64 3.06 11.61
N VAL A 454 -9.26 1.78 11.55
CA VAL A 454 -8.77 1.16 10.31
C VAL A 454 -9.83 1.20 9.21
N PHE A 455 -11.09 0.87 9.52
CA PHE A 455 -12.20 0.96 8.56
C PHE A 455 -12.47 2.40 8.11
N LEU A 456 -12.47 3.37 9.02
CA LEU A 456 -12.63 4.78 8.68
C LEU A 456 -11.49 5.28 7.79
N THR A 457 -10.24 4.89 8.07
CA THR A 457 -9.10 5.21 7.19
C THR A 457 -9.31 4.67 5.78
N LEU A 458 -9.77 3.42 5.63
CA LEU A 458 -10.10 2.84 4.32
C LEU A 458 -11.25 3.59 3.62
N PHE A 459 -12.27 4.01 4.38
CA PHE A 459 -13.40 4.75 3.86
C PHE A 459 -12.97 6.14 3.36
N ILE A 460 -12.10 6.83 4.11
CA ILE A 460 -11.56 8.12 3.71
C ILE A 460 -10.66 8.00 2.48
N VAL A 461 -9.82 6.97 2.38
CA VAL A 461 -9.09 6.69 1.14
C VAL A 461 -10.07 6.49 -0.01
N THR A 462 -11.16 5.75 0.19
CA THR A 462 -12.19 5.53 -0.83
C THR A 462 -12.86 6.84 -1.27
N VAL A 463 -13.20 7.73 -0.32
CA VAL A 463 -13.71 9.09 -0.59
C VAL A 463 -12.73 9.87 -1.48
N ILE A 464 -11.45 9.91 -1.10
CA ILE A 464 -10.41 10.59 -1.87
C ILE A 464 -10.28 9.99 -3.28
N LYS A 465 -10.26 8.65 -3.40
CA LYS A 465 -10.12 7.96 -4.69
C LYS A 465 -11.32 8.19 -5.60
N ILE A 466 -12.53 8.22 -5.08
CA ILE A 466 -13.74 8.51 -5.88
C ILE A 466 -13.75 9.99 -6.28
N ASN A 467 -13.37 10.92 -5.40
CA ASN A 467 -13.25 12.33 -5.78
C ASN A 467 -12.21 12.55 -6.90
N ASP A 468 -11.06 11.89 -6.80
CA ASP A 468 -9.99 11.91 -7.82
C ASP A 468 -10.49 11.42 -9.20
N GLU A 469 -11.40 10.46 -9.24
CA GLU A 469 -12.03 10.00 -10.49
C GLU A 469 -12.81 11.11 -11.18
N PHE A 470 -13.74 11.73 -10.45
CA PHE A 470 -14.59 12.79 -11.00
C PHE A 470 -13.78 14.03 -11.40
N CYS A 471 -12.81 14.45 -10.58
CA CYS A 471 -11.89 15.54 -10.92
C CYS A 471 -11.07 15.26 -12.19
N SER A 472 -10.57 14.03 -12.32
CA SER A 472 -9.77 13.61 -13.47
C SER A 472 -10.62 13.46 -14.74
N GLU A 473 -11.85 12.99 -14.62
CA GLU A 473 -12.80 12.87 -15.73
C GLU A 473 -13.06 14.24 -16.37
N LEU A 474 -13.42 15.25 -15.56
CA LEU A 474 -13.61 16.62 -16.03
C LEU A 474 -12.37 17.20 -16.73
N SER A 475 -11.18 16.90 -16.19
CA SER A 475 -9.91 17.35 -16.74
C SER A 475 -9.59 16.66 -18.07
N SER A 476 -9.93 15.38 -18.21
CA SER A 476 -9.72 14.58 -19.42
C SER A 476 -10.64 15.01 -20.57
N GLU A 477 -11.89 15.33 -20.27
CA GLU A 477 -12.87 15.81 -21.26
C GLU A 477 -12.44 17.18 -21.81
N SER A 478 -11.97 18.07 -20.94
CA SER A 478 -11.52 19.42 -21.34
C SER A 478 -10.39 19.41 -22.39
N ILE A 479 -9.56 18.35 -22.40
CA ILE A 479 -8.45 18.20 -23.36
C ILE A 479 -8.94 17.64 -24.70
N ASN A 480 -10.02 16.84 -24.71
CA ASN A 480 -10.56 16.25 -25.95
C ASN A 480 -11.36 17.27 -26.80
N PHE A 481 -11.71 18.43 -26.26
CA PHE A 481 -12.42 19.50 -26.95
C PHE A 481 -11.52 20.65 -27.46
N THR A 482 -10.21 20.57 -27.24
CA THR A 482 -9.18 21.49 -27.78
C THR A 482 -8.33 20.78 -28.82
#